data_AF-A0A4R9FSU4-F1
#
_entry.id   AF-A0A4R9FSU4-F1
#
_cell.length_a   1.000
_cell.length_b   1.000
_cell.length_c   1.000
_cell.angle_alpha   90.00
_cell.angle_beta   90.00
_cell.angle_gamma   90.00
#
_symmetry.space_group_name_H-M   'P 1'
#
loop_
_entity.id
_entity.type
_entity.pdbx_description
1 polymer ?
#
loop_
_entity_poly.entity_id
_entity_poly.type
_entity_poly.pdbx_seq_one_letter_code
_entity_poly.pdbx_strand_id
1 'polypeptide(L)'
;MNLINLVTCALGILTPILFSRLLLKGIGALDVDQGVKQKLRIRIVTFITVWVALVWGLTIAGVFSYQSGDIIPRYLFALTIPVLIGVMMLRMPRFVRLISGIPLELLVGVQVFRLLGFVFILVARNGEGPKDFELAGYGDILTGLTAALAGILLFMKIRTAPIMAWIFTMVGMLDLLNVARILLVFDPIWSNSTPSSIAAGRFPMMLVLGLVAPIALLLHVYAIRGLILFNKKS
;
A
#
# COMPACT_ATOMS: atom_id res chain seq x y z
N MET A 1 -8.77 -12.03 -20.56
CA MET A 1 -7.95 -11.37 -19.52
C MET A 1 -7.30 -12.46 -18.68
N ASN A 2 -5.97 -12.50 -18.54
CA ASN A 2 -5.30 -13.53 -17.73
C ASN A 2 -5.49 -13.25 -16.21
N LEU A 3 -5.21 -14.25 -15.37
CA LEU A 3 -5.42 -14.14 -13.92
C LEU A 3 -4.62 -12.99 -13.28
N ILE A 4 -3.37 -12.78 -13.72
CA ILE A 4 -2.51 -11.67 -13.28
C ILE A 4 -3.23 -10.34 -13.50
N ASN A 5 -3.77 -10.11 -14.69
CA ASN A 5 -4.45 -8.87 -15.03
C ASN A 5 -5.72 -8.66 -14.19
N LEU A 6 -6.48 -9.72 -13.94
CA LEU A 6 -7.69 -9.63 -13.11
C LEU A 6 -7.32 -9.24 -11.67
N VAL A 7 -6.35 -9.94 -11.07
CA VAL A 7 -5.95 -9.73 -9.66
C VAL A 7 -5.33 -8.35 -9.45
N THR A 8 -4.43 -7.92 -10.33
CA THR A 8 -3.81 -6.59 -10.27
C THR A 8 -4.82 -5.46 -10.44
N CYS A 9 -5.76 -5.56 -11.39
CA CYS A 9 -6.83 -4.58 -11.54
C CYS A 9 -7.74 -4.55 -10.31
N ALA A 10 -8.11 -5.72 -9.79
CA ALA A 10 -8.92 -5.82 -8.58
C ALA A 10 -8.23 -5.16 -7.38
N LEU A 11 -6.93 -5.42 -7.20
CA LEU A 11 -6.10 -4.76 -6.19
C LEU A 11 -6.04 -3.23 -6.38
N GLY A 12 -5.83 -2.77 -7.62
CA GLY A 12 -5.79 -1.35 -7.98
C GLY A 12 -7.10 -0.59 -7.73
N ILE A 13 -8.22 -1.29 -7.58
CA ILE A 13 -9.54 -0.72 -7.28
C ILE A 13 -9.88 -0.90 -5.79
N LEU A 14 -9.73 -2.12 -5.28
CA LEU A 14 -10.12 -2.50 -3.92
C LEU A 14 -9.32 -1.73 -2.88
N THR A 15 -7.99 -1.64 -3.04
CA THR A 15 -7.12 -1.04 -2.04
C THR A 15 -7.39 0.46 -1.82
N PRO A 16 -7.54 1.30 -2.87
CA PRO A 16 -7.98 2.69 -2.70
C PRO A 16 -9.36 2.86 -2.06
N ILE A 17 -10.32 1.97 -2.36
CA ILE A 17 -11.66 2.00 -1.74
C ILE A 17 -11.55 1.71 -0.24
N LEU A 18 -10.82 0.66 0.14
CA LEU A 18 -10.59 0.30 1.53
C LEU A 18 -9.89 1.43 2.30
N PHE A 19 -8.85 2.01 1.71
CA PHE A 19 -8.12 3.14 2.28
C PHE A 19 -9.01 4.36 2.49
N SER A 20 -9.83 4.71 1.48
CA SER A 20 -10.81 5.80 1.57
C SER A 20 -11.78 5.56 2.71
N ARG A 21 -12.35 4.36 2.84
CA ARG A 21 -13.29 4.01 3.91
C ARG A 21 -12.66 4.14 5.30
N LEU A 22 -11.39 3.78 5.46
CA LEU A 22 -10.67 3.96 6.72
C LEU A 22 -10.51 5.44 7.08
N LEU A 23 -10.08 6.28 6.13
CA LEU A 23 -9.95 7.72 6.36
C LEU A 23 -11.30 8.37 6.68
N LEU A 24 -12.37 7.96 6.00
CA LEU A 24 -13.73 8.43 6.27
C LEU A 24 -14.22 8.04 7.67
N LYS A 25 -13.83 6.84 8.15
CA LYS A 25 -14.09 6.43 9.54
C LYS A 25 -13.35 7.31 10.54
N GLY A 26 -12.10 7.67 10.26
CA GLY A 26 -11.32 8.62 11.05
C GLY A 26 -11.95 10.02 11.14
N ILE A 27 -12.57 10.51 10.06
CA ILE A 27 -13.32 11.79 10.09
C ILE A 27 -14.47 11.73 11.09
N GLY A 28 -15.13 10.57 11.22
CA GLY A 28 -16.24 10.39 12.15
C GLY A 28 -15.87 10.74 13.59
N ALA A 29 -14.65 10.41 14.00
CA ALA A 29 -14.11 10.62 15.33
C ALA A 29 -13.64 12.06 15.62
N LEU A 30 -13.64 12.96 14.62
CA LEU A 30 -13.27 14.35 14.85
C LEU A 30 -14.38 15.10 15.61
N ASP A 31 -14.00 15.89 16.60
CA ASP A 31 -14.90 16.82 17.30
C ASP A 31 -14.98 18.16 16.56
N VAL A 32 -15.70 18.16 15.44
CA VAL A 32 -15.94 19.32 14.59
C VAL A 32 -17.36 19.26 14.01
N ASP A 33 -17.89 20.41 13.62
CA ASP A 33 -19.21 20.51 13.00
C ASP A 33 -19.37 19.63 11.74
N GLN A 34 -20.60 19.19 11.48
CA GLN A 34 -20.94 18.31 10.36
C GLN A 34 -20.59 18.91 9.00
N GLY A 35 -20.71 20.23 8.82
CA GLY A 35 -20.32 20.92 7.60
C GLY A 35 -18.81 20.81 7.33
N VAL A 36 -17.97 20.84 8.37
CA VAL A 36 -16.52 20.62 8.26
C VAL A 36 -16.21 19.16 7.92
N LYS A 37 -16.89 18.20 8.57
CA LYS A 37 -16.73 16.77 8.26
C LYS A 37 -17.07 16.49 6.79
N GLN A 38 -18.18 17.02 6.29
CA GLN A 38 -18.60 16.82 4.91
C GLN A 38 -17.58 17.38 3.90
N LYS A 39 -17.05 18.59 4.14
CA LYS A 39 -15.98 19.18 3.31
C LYS A 39 -14.72 18.30 3.29
N LEU A 40 -14.33 17.73 4.43
CA LEU A 40 -13.19 16.82 4.51
C LEU A 40 -13.43 15.51 3.75
N ARG A 41 -14.64 14.92 3.87
CA ARG A 41 -15.01 13.70 3.13
C ARG A 41 -14.89 13.90 1.63
N ILE A 42 -15.47 14.99 1.12
CA ILE A 42 -15.40 15.34 -0.31
C ILE A 42 -13.94 15.49 -0.73
N ARG A 43 -13.13 16.27 0.01
CA ARG A 43 -11.70 16.48 -0.33
C ARG A 43 -10.90 15.18 -0.38
N ILE A 44 -11.07 14.29 0.60
CA ILE A 44 -10.37 13.00 0.63
C ILE A 44 -10.79 12.12 -0.55
N VAL A 45 -12.09 11.96 -0.78
CA VAL A 45 -12.61 11.13 -1.87
C VAL A 45 -12.16 11.70 -3.21
N THR A 46 -12.32 13.01 -3.45
CA THR A 46 -11.86 13.66 -4.67
C THR A 46 -10.37 13.47 -4.89
N PHE A 47 -9.53 13.69 -3.86
CA PHE A 47 -8.08 13.52 -3.99
C PHE A 47 -7.69 12.08 -4.36
N ILE A 48 -8.26 11.08 -3.66
CA ILE A 48 -7.96 9.68 -3.94
C ILE A 48 -8.47 9.27 -5.33
N THR A 49 -9.69 9.68 -5.69
CA THR A 49 -10.26 9.38 -7.01
C THR A 49 -9.44 10.01 -8.13
N VAL A 50 -9.03 11.28 -7.98
CA VAL A 50 -8.16 11.95 -8.95
C VAL A 50 -6.82 11.22 -9.07
N TRP A 51 -6.19 10.86 -7.95
CA TRP A 51 -4.93 10.13 -7.97
C TRP A 51 -5.06 8.76 -8.66
N VAL A 52 -6.11 7.99 -8.34
CA VAL A 52 -6.40 6.71 -8.99
C VAL A 52 -6.60 6.90 -10.49
N ALA A 53 -7.42 7.86 -10.91
CA ALA A 53 -7.65 8.15 -12.32
C ALA A 53 -6.36 8.55 -13.05
N LEU A 54 -5.52 9.37 -12.42
CA LEU A 54 -4.21 9.75 -12.96
C LEU A 54 -3.30 8.53 -13.12
N VAL A 55 -3.14 7.69 -12.09
CA VAL A 55 -2.28 6.50 -12.18
C VAL A 55 -2.77 5.55 -13.25
N TRP A 56 -4.09 5.31 -13.34
CA TRP A 56 -4.68 4.48 -14.39
C TRP A 56 -4.40 5.04 -15.79
N GLY A 57 -4.73 6.32 -16.02
CA GLY A 57 -4.55 6.97 -17.32
C GLY A 57 -3.09 7.01 -17.76
N LEU A 58 -2.17 7.40 -16.86
CA LEU A 58 -0.74 7.46 -17.13
C LEU A 58 -0.13 6.07 -17.35
N THR A 59 -0.61 5.05 -16.65
CA THR A 59 -0.19 3.65 -16.86
C THR A 59 -0.63 3.15 -18.23
N ILE A 60 -1.87 3.39 -18.63
CA ILE A 60 -2.40 3.01 -19.95
C ILE A 60 -1.64 3.73 -21.07
N ALA A 61 -1.30 5.00 -20.86
CA ALA A 61 -0.47 5.77 -21.78
C ALA A 61 1.02 5.36 -21.79
N GLY A 62 1.43 4.37 -20.98
CA GLY A 62 2.81 3.88 -20.93
C GLY A 62 3.81 4.85 -20.28
N VAL A 63 3.34 5.87 -19.57
CA VAL A 63 4.19 6.94 -19.00
C VAL A 63 5.17 6.38 -17.96
N PHE A 64 4.75 5.37 -17.20
CA PHE A 64 5.57 4.73 -16.16
C PHE A 64 6.43 3.57 -16.67
N SER A 65 6.26 3.14 -17.91
CA SER A 65 7.08 2.08 -18.50
C SER A 65 8.49 2.61 -18.78
N TYR A 66 9.48 1.73 -18.63
CA TYR A 66 10.87 2.06 -18.94
C TYR A 66 11.02 2.53 -20.39
N GLN A 67 11.74 3.62 -20.58
CA GLN A 67 12.13 4.16 -21.88
C GLN A 67 13.66 4.22 -21.97
N SER A 68 14.19 3.97 -23.17
CA SER A 68 15.63 4.08 -23.41
C SER A 68 16.11 5.51 -23.10
N GLY A 69 17.15 5.62 -22.27
CA GLY A 69 17.67 6.90 -21.79
C GLY A 69 17.08 7.38 -20.46
N ASP A 70 16.17 6.62 -19.83
CA ASP A 70 15.75 6.90 -18.46
C ASP A 70 16.93 6.85 -17.50
N ILE A 71 17.02 7.85 -16.62
CA ILE A 71 18.04 7.92 -15.55
C ILE A 71 17.44 7.63 -14.16
N ILE A 72 16.11 7.66 -14.04
CA ILE A 72 15.36 7.39 -12.81
C ILE A 72 14.17 6.50 -13.17
N PRO A 73 13.92 5.41 -12.42
CA PRO A 73 12.76 4.56 -12.67
C PRO A 73 11.46 5.34 -12.48
N ARG A 74 10.67 5.46 -13.56
CA ARG A 74 9.48 6.33 -13.59
C ARG A 74 8.38 5.90 -12.62
N TYR A 75 8.29 4.61 -12.28
CA TYR A 75 7.33 4.12 -11.30
C TYR A 75 7.55 4.72 -9.89
N LEU A 76 8.76 5.21 -9.59
CA LEU A 76 9.06 5.87 -8.31
C LEU A 76 8.20 7.11 -8.08
N PHE A 77 7.78 7.84 -9.14
CA PHE A 77 6.91 9.00 -8.96
C PHE A 77 5.54 8.61 -8.41
N ALA A 78 4.92 7.57 -8.97
CA ALA A 78 3.63 7.09 -8.52
C ALA A 78 3.70 6.46 -7.11
N LEU A 79 4.83 5.87 -6.74
CA LEU A 79 5.07 5.32 -5.42
C LEU A 79 5.32 6.44 -4.38
N THR A 80 6.26 7.34 -4.64
CA THR A 80 6.81 8.25 -3.62
C THR A 80 5.93 9.47 -3.36
N ILE A 81 5.32 10.07 -4.39
CA ILE A 81 4.48 11.27 -4.24
C ILE A 81 3.36 11.06 -3.21
N PRO A 82 2.50 10.02 -3.30
CA PRO A 82 1.41 9.84 -2.33
C PRO A 82 1.93 9.51 -0.93
N VAL A 83 3.05 8.78 -0.82
CA VAL A 83 3.69 8.47 0.46
C VAL A 83 4.21 9.75 1.12
N LEU A 84 4.92 10.60 0.38
CA LEU A 84 5.44 11.87 0.88
C LEU A 84 4.29 12.77 1.34
N ILE A 85 3.22 12.90 0.54
CA ILE A 85 2.04 13.68 0.92
C ILE A 85 1.44 13.12 2.22
N GLY A 86 1.15 11.81 2.29
CA GLY A 86 0.53 11.19 3.46
C GLY A 86 1.37 11.31 4.74
N VAL A 87 2.70 11.14 4.63
CA VAL A 87 3.63 11.34 5.75
C VAL A 87 3.72 12.82 6.15
N MET A 88 3.82 13.74 5.19
CA MET A 88 3.84 15.18 5.47
C MET A 88 2.55 15.66 6.16
N MET A 89 1.40 15.09 5.79
CA MET A 89 0.12 15.40 6.43
C MET A 89 0.12 15.05 7.93
N LEU A 90 0.94 14.11 8.41
CA LEU A 90 1.09 13.81 9.85
C LEU A 90 1.72 14.96 10.65
N ARG A 91 2.22 16.02 10.00
CA ARG A 91 2.62 17.27 10.67
C ARG A 91 1.42 18.14 11.04
N MET A 92 0.25 17.88 10.46
CA MET A 92 -0.96 18.68 10.69
C MET A 92 -1.77 18.08 11.86
N PRO A 93 -2.01 18.85 12.96
CA PRO A 93 -2.74 18.34 14.13
C PRO A 93 -4.13 17.77 13.80
N ARG A 94 -4.81 18.35 12.81
CA ARG A 94 -6.12 17.88 12.34
C ARG A 94 -6.05 16.50 11.71
N PHE A 95 -5.06 16.26 10.86
CA PHE A 95 -4.87 14.96 10.21
C PHE A 95 -4.42 13.91 11.21
N VAL A 96 -3.54 14.29 12.14
CA VAL A 96 -3.14 13.45 13.25
C VAL A 96 -4.34 12.96 14.07
N ARG A 97 -5.28 13.86 14.41
CA ARG A 97 -6.52 13.49 15.12
C ARG A 97 -7.40 12.56 14.28
N LEU A 98 -7.50 12.79 12.97
CA LEU A 98 -8.24 11.92 12.05
C LEU A 98 -7.68 10.51 12.08
N ILE A 99 -6.36 10.34 11.89
CA ILE A 99 -5.71 9.03 11.90
C ILE A 99 -5.82 8.37 13.27
N SER A 100 -5.63 9.11 14.36
CA SER A 100 -5.80 8.61 15.73
C SER A 100 -7.23 8.21 16.08
N GLY A 101 -8.22 8.64 15.30
CA GLY A 101 -9.62 8.23 15.42
C GLY A 101 -9.94 6.91 14.71
N ILE A 102 -9.02 6.35 13.91
CA ILE A 102 -9.20 5.07 13.23
C ILE A 102 -8.85 3.94 14.22
N PRO A 103 -9.73 2.95 14.44
CA PRO A 103 -9.41 1.80 15.28
C PRO A 103 -8.20 1.02 14.74
N LEU A 104 -7.28 0.63 15.63
CA LEU A 104 -6.02 -0.02 15.27
C LEU A 104 -6.25 -1.38 14.59
N GLU A 105 -7.23 -2.14 15.05
CA GLU A 105 -7.64 -3.41 14.46
C GLU A 105 -8.04 -3.27 12.98
N LEU A 106 -8.54 -2.10 12.57
CA LEU A 106 -8.90 -1.83 11.18
C LEU A 106 -7.71 -1.36 10.34
N LEU A 107 -6.81 -0.56 10.92
CA LEU A 107 -5.55 -0.17 10.25
C LEU A 107 -4.69 -1.40 9.93
N VAL A 108 -4.67 -2.37 10.84
CA VAL A 108 -3.94 -3.64 10.68
C VAL A 108 -4.73 -4.61 9.80
N GLY A 109 -5.99 -4.91 10.16
CA GLY A 109 -6.78 -5.95 9.51
C GLY A 109 -7.12 -5.67 8.04
N VAL A 110 -7.17 -4.40 7.61
CA VAL A 110 -7.39 -4.09 6.19
C VAL A 110 -6.29 -4.66 5.29
N GLN A 111 -5.06 -4.79 5.79
CA GLN A 111 -3.89 -5.20 5.01
C GLN A 111 -3.90 -6.69 4.63
N VAL A 112 -4.95 -7.43 4.98
CA VAL A 112 -5.23 -8.77 4.43
C VAL A 112 -5.32 -8.77 2.91
N PHE A 113 -5.60 -7.62 2.27
CA PHE A 113 -5.51 -7.50 0.80
C PHE A 113 -4.14 -7.92 0.25
N ARG A 114 -3.06 -7.87 1.06
CA ARG A 114 -1.72 -8.29 0.66
C ARG A 114 -1.62 -9.78 0.31
N LEU A 115 -2.56 -10.62 0.74
CA LEU A 115 -2.64 -12.00 0.27
C LEU A 115 -2.71 -12.09 -1.26
N LEU A 116 -3.32 -11.09 -1.92
CA LEU A 116 -3.38 -11.00 -3.38
C LEU A 116 -2.03 -10.66 -4.04
N GLY A 117 -1.01 -10.33 -3.25
CA GLY A 117 0.38 -10.18 -3.67
C GLY A 117 1.04 -11.47 -4.15
N PHE A 118 0.38 -12.63 -4.00
CA PHE A 118 0.75 -13.87 -4.70
C PHE A 118 0.89 -13.67 -6.22
N VAL A 119 0.33 -12.58 -6.78
CA VAL A 119 0.54 -12.18 -8.16
C VAL A 119 2.02 -12.05 -8.54
N PHE A 120 2.91 -11.67 -7.62
CA PHE A 120 4.35 -11.63 -7.88
C PHE A 120 4.94 -13.03 -8.15
N ILE A 121 4.42 -14.07 -7.49
CA ILE A 121 4.79 -15.47 -7.78
C ILE A 121 4.34 -15.84 -9.20
N LEU A 122 3.14 -15.44 -9.60
CA LEU A 122 2.65 -15.71 -10.95
C LEU A 122 3.50 -15.02 -12.02
N VAL A 123 3.85 -13.75 -11.80
CA VAL A 123 4.72 -12.97 -12.70
C VAL A 123 6.09 -13.64 -12.85
N ALA A 124 6.70 -14.09 -11.74
CA ALA A 124 7.98 -14.79 -11.78
C ALA A 124 7.89 -16.13 -12.55
N ARG A 125 6.86 -16.93 -12.28
CA ARG A 125 6.68 -18.27 -12.88
C ARG A 125 6.32 -18.22 -14.36
N ASN A 126 5.68 -17.14 -14.80
CA ASN A 126 5.42 -16.88 -16.22
C ASN A 126 6.65 -16.36 -16.97
N GLY A 127 7.77 -16.10 -16.28
CA GLY A 127 8.95 -15.47 -16.87
C GLY A 127 8.77 -14.00 -17.21
N GLU A 128 7.71 -13.36 -16.68
CA GLU A 128 7.40 -11.94 -16.90
C GLU A 128 8.26 -11.02 -16.00
N GLY A 129 8.87 -11.57 -14.94
CA GLY A 129 9.76 -10.85 -14.04
C GLY A 129 10.84 -11.77 -13.43
N PRO A 130 11.77 -11.19 -12.65
CA PRO A 130 12.87 -11.96 -12.05
C PRO A 130 12.32 -13.05 -11.12
N LYS A 131 13.03 -14.18 -11.00
CA LYS A 131 12.64 -15.26 -10.07
C LYS A 131 12.49 -14.76 -8.63
N ASP A 132 13.26 -13.75 -8.24
CA ASP A 132 13.20 -13.11 -6.92
C ASP A 132 11.82 -12.53 -6.58
N PHE A 133 10.96 -12.23 -7.57
CA PHE A 133 9.56 -11.87 -7.30
C PHE A 133 8.77 -12.98 -6.60
N GLU A 134 9.20 -14.25 -6.64
CA GLU A 134 8.59 -15.28 -5.79
C GLU A 134 8.75 -14.93 -4.30
N LEU A 135 9.92 -14.42 -3.89
CA LEU A 135 10.15 -13.98 -2.52
C LEU A 135 9.25 -12.81 -2.13
N ALA A 136 9.01 -11.88 -3.05
CA ALA A 136 8.04 -10.80 -2.86
C ALA A 136 6.62 -11.36 -2.63
N GLY A 137 6.16 -12.29 -3.47
CA GLY A 137 4.82 -12.85 -3.30
C GLY A 137 4.66 -13.69 -2.03
N TYR A 138 5.70 -14.42 -1.60
CA TYR A 138 5.69 -15.11 -0.31
C TYR A 138 5.69 -14.12 0.87
N GLY A 139 6.45 -13.04 0.78
CA GLY A 139 6.44 -11.97 1.78
C GLY A 139 5.07 -11.28 1.89
N ASP A 140 4.40 -11.06 0.76
CA ASP A 140 3.04 -10.53 0.69
C ASP A 140 2.02 -11.46 1.37
N ILE A 141 2.09 -12.76 1.10
CA ILE A 141 1.24 -13.78 1.75
C ILE A 141 1.48 -13.79 3.26
N LEU A 142 2.75 -13.84 3.69
CA LEU A 142 3.10 -13.85 5.10
C LEU A 142 2.62 -12.58 5.80
N THR A 143 2.77 -11.41 5.17
CA THR A 143 2.29 -10.14 5.68
C THR A 143 0.76 -10.11 5.78
N GLY A 144 0.06 -10.61 4.76
CA GLY A 144 -1.40 -10.70 4.77
C GLY A 144 -1.95 -11.63 5.86
N LEU A 145 -1.31 -12.79 6.08
CA LEU A 145 -1.67 -13.73 7.14
C LEU A 145 -1.42 -13.15 8.54
N THR A 146 -0.26 -12.51 8.74
CA THR A 146 0.05 -11.85 10.01
C THR A 146 -0.88 -10.65 10.27
N ALA A 147 -1.30 -9.92 9.23
CA ALA A 147 -2.32 -8.87 9.32
C ALA A 147 -3.68 -9.42 9.77
N ALA A 148 -4.12 -10.55 9.20
CA ALA A 148 -5.37 -11.21 9.58
C ALA A 148 -5.35 -11.60 11.06
N LEU A 149 -4.28 -12.30 11.47
CA LEU A 149 -4.10 -12.76 12.84
C LEU A 149 -4.04 -11.57 13.81
N ALA A 150 -3.19 -10.58 13.55
CA ALA A 150 -3.06 -9.39 14.39
C ALA A 150 -4.39 -8.60 14.50
N GLY A 151 -5.09 -8.42 13.38
CA GLY A 151 -6.39 -7.74 13.33
C GLY A 151 -7.46 -8.45 14.17
N ILE A 152 -7.55 -9.78 14.06
CA ILE A 152 -8.48 -10.59 14.86
C ILE A 152 -8.14 -10.49 16.35
N LEU A 153 -6.86 -10.65 16.72
CA LEU A 153 -6.44 -10.55 18.12
C LEU A 153 -6.72 -9.17 18.72
N LEU A 154 -6.49 -8.09 17.96
CA LEU A 154 -6.80 -6.73 18.37
C LEU A 154 -8.32 -6.53 18.56
N PHE A 155 -9.13 -7.04 17.63
CA PHE A 155 -10.59 -6.98 17.71
C PHE A 155 -11.12 -7.74 18.95
N MET A 156 -10.56 -8.92 19.22
CA MET A 156 -10.88 -9.73 20.41
C MET A 156 -10.26 -9.18 21.71
N LYS A 157 -9.47 -8.10 21.64
CA LYS A 157 -8.79 -7.47 22.78
C LYS A 157 -7.89 -8.44 23.57
N ILE A 158 -7.25 -9.37 22.87
CA ILE A 158 -6.33 -10.34 23.49
C ILE A 158 -5.09 -9.60 24.02
N ARG A 159 -4.59 -9.98 25.20
CA ARG A 159 -3.43 -9.35 25.86
C ARG A 159 -2.18 -9.26 24.96
N THR A 160 -1.94 -10.27 24.12
CA THR A 160 -0.78 -10.34 23.22
C THR A 160 -1.01 -9.65 21.87
N ALA A 161 -2.19 -9.07 21.62
CA ALA A 161 -2.52 -8.44 20.35
C ALA A 161 -1.57 -7.31 19.92
N PRO A 162 -1.09 -6.42 20.81
CA PRO A 162 -0.14 -5.37 20.43
C PRO A 162 1.20 -5.93 19.95
N ILE A 163 1.67 -7.03 20.56
CA ILE A 163 2.90 -7.71 20.14
C ILE A 163 2.73 -8.26 18.72
N MET A 164 1.61 -8.95 18.46
CA MET A 164 1.33 -9.48 17.12
C MET A 164 1.20 -8.36 16.06
N ALA A 165 0.63 -7.22 16.43
CA ALA A 165 0.54 -6.06 15.55
C ALA A 165 1.91 -5.42 15.25
N TRP A 166 2.84 -5.43 16.20
CA TRP A 166 4.24 -5.05 15.94
C TRP A 166 4.94 -6.05 15.01
N ILE A 167 4.75 -7.36 15.23
CA ILE A 167 5.28 -8.42 14.35
C ILE A 167 4.78 -8.21 12.91
N PHE A 168 3.46 -8.08 12.71
CA PHE A 168 2.85 -7.77 11.42
C PHE A 168 3.50 -6.53 10.78
N THR A 169 3.66 -5.46 11.56
CA THR A 169 4.21 -4.21 11.05
C THR A 169 5.66 -4.38 10.58
N MET A 170 6.49 -5.09 11.33
CA MET A 170 7.88 -5.35 10.95
C MET A 170 7.98 -6.26 9.74
N VAL A 171 7.20 -7.35 9.70
CA VAL A 171 7.15 -8.27 8.56
C VAL A 171 6.74 -7.53 7.28
N GLY A 172 5.68 -6.72 7.32
CA GLY A 172 5.22 -5.98 6.15
C GLY A 172 6.17 -4.87 5.70
N MET A 173 6.85 -4.19 6.63
CA MET A 173 7.86 -3.19 6.28
C MET A 173 9.09 -3.84 5.63
N LEU A 174 9.56 -4.98 6.15
CA LEU A 174 10.66 -5.73 5.56
C LEU A 174 10.31 -6.27 4.17
N ASP A 175 9.08 -6.75 3.98
CA ASP A 175 8.58 -7.19 2.68
C ASP A 175 8.54 -6.05 1.66
N LEU A 176 7.98 -4.89 2.04
CA LEU A 176 7.98 -3.70 1.17
C LEU A 176 9.41 -3.26 0.78
N LEU A 177 10.37 -3.34 1.71
CA LEU A 177 11.78 -3.08 1.42
C LEU A 177 12.38 -4.12 0.49
N ASN A 178 12.03 -5.40 0.65
CA ASN A 178 12.44 -6.47 -0.25
C ASN A 178 11.91 -6.26 -1.67
N VAL A 179 10.63 -5.92 -1.83
CA VAL A 179 10.03 -5.59 -3.13
C VAL A 179 10.76 -4.40 -3.77
N ALA A 180 10.97 -3.32 -3.01
CA ALA A 180 11.71 -2.15 -3.50
C ALA A 180 13.13 -2.51 -3.94
N ARG A 181 13.83 -3.34 -3.16
CA ARG A 181 15.14 -3.87 -3.52
C ARG A 181 15.09 -4.65 -4.83
N ILE A 182 14.16 -5.59 -5.00
CA ILE A 182 14.08 -6.41 -6.23
C ILE A 182 13.78 -5.52 -7.44
N LEU A 183 12.84 -4.59 -7.33
CA LEU A 183 12.51 -3.65 -8.41
C LEU A 183 13.74 -2.86 -8.86
N LEU A 184 14.52 -2.35 -7.91
CA LEU A 184 15.72 -1.58 -8.20
C LEU A 184 16.86 -2.48 -8.72
N VAL A 185 17.18 -3.60 -8.07
CA VAL A 185 18.30 -4.46 -8.50
C VAL A 185 18.14 -4.98 -9.93
N PHE A 186 16.91 -5.27 -10.34
CA PHE A 186 16.59 -5.77 -11.68
C PHE A 186 16.11 -4.67 -12.64
N ASP A 187 16.27 -3.39 -12.30
CA ASP A 187 15.81 -2.28 -13.13
C ASP A 187 16.63 -2.13 -14.43
N PRO A 188 15.99 -2.01 -15.61
CA PRO A 188 16.69 -1.90 -16.89
C PRO A 188 17.63 -0.69 -17.03
N ILE A 189 17.51 0.34 -16.19
CA ILE A 189 18.38 1.52 -16.25
C ILE A 189 19.85 1.15 -15.98
N TRP A 190 20.10 0.17 -15.11
CA TRP A 190 21.46 -0.23 -14.72
C TRP A 190 21.69 -1.74 -14.68
N SER A 191 20.66 -2.55 -14.94
CA SER A 191 20.71 -4.01 -14.92
C SER A 191 20.36 -4.59 -16.28
N ASN A 192 21.20 -5.49 -16.79
CA ASN A 192 20.95 -6.24 -18.02
C ASN A 192 20.30 -7.61 -17.76
N SER A 193 19.77 -7.84 -16.55
CA SER A 193 19.14 -9.10 -16.17
C SER A 193 17.92 -9.42 -17.04
N THR A 194 17.79 -10.69 -17.42
CA THR A 194 16.63 -11.21 -18.15
C THR A 194 16.06 -12.41 -17.41
N PRO A 195 14.82 -12.36 -16.90
CA PRO A 195 13.89 -11.22 -16.95
C PRO A 195 14.31 -10.03 -16.05
N SER A 196 13.95 -8.81 -16.44
CA SER A 196 14.14 -7.58 -15.66
C SER A 196 12.87 -7.18 -14.91
N SER A 197 12.92 -6.14 -14.08
CA SER A 197 11.75 -5.60 -13.36
C SER A 197 10.81 -4.76 -14.25
N ILE A 198 11.06 -4.69 -15.56
CA ILE A 198 10.31 -3.83 -16.50
C ILE A 198 8.80 -4.07 -16.50
N ALA A 199 8.36 -5.32 -16.27
CA ALA A 199 6.95 -5.67 -16.21
C ALA A 199 6.22 -4.92 -15.10
N ALA A 200 6.91 -4.55 -14.01
CA ALA A 200 6.30 -3.85 -12.89
C ALA A 200 5.88 -2.41 -13.24
N GLY A 201 6.53 -1.77 -14.23
CA GLY A 201 6.16 -0.46 -14.77
C GLY A 201 5.12 -0.49 -15.89
N ARG A 202 4.60 -1.68 -16.24
CA ARG A 202 3.61 -1.87 -17.30
C ARG A 202 2.21 -2.08 -16.72
N PHE A 203 1.20 -1.75 -17.53
CA PHE A 203 -0.17 -2.12 -17.19
C PHE A 203 -0.29 -3.66 -17.17
N PRO A 204 -1.01 -4.26 -16.20
CA PRO A 204 -1.65 -3.66 -15.02
C PRO A 204 -0.79 -3.70 -13.75
N MET A 205 0.40 -4.30 -13.78
CA MET A 205 1.29 -4.40 -12.60
C MET A 205 1.63 -3.05 -11.97
N MET A 206 1.72 -1.99 -12.77
CA MET A 206 1.95 -0.63 -12.28
C MET A 206 0.85 -0.14 -11.33
N LEU A 207 -0.37 -0.71 -11.36
CA LEU A 207 -1.40 -0.41 -10.37
C LEU A 207 -1.01 -0.90 -8.98
N VAL A 208 -0.28 -2.02 -8.88
CA VAL A 208 0.26 -2.51 -7.61
C VAL A 208 1.31 -1.53 -7.09
N LEU A 209 2.25 -1.11 -7.94
CA LEU A 209 3.30 -0.17 -7.53
C LEU A 209 2.80 1.26 -7.24
N GLY A 210 1.89 1.79 -8.07
CA GLY A 210 1.45 3.18 -8.00
C GLY A 210 0.27 3.42 -7.06
N LEU A 211 -0.46 2.37 -6.66
CA LEU A 211 -1.63 2.49 -5.77
C LEU A 211 -1.51 1.59 -4.53
N VAL A 212 -1.25 0.30 -4.72
CA VAL A 212 -1.31 -0.67 -3.62
C VAL A 212 -0.13 -0.50 -2.67
N ALA A 213 1.10 -0.50 -3.18
CA ALA A 213 2.31 -0.33 -2.40
C ALA A 213 2.36 0.98 -1.58
N PRO A 214 2.06 2.17 -2.14
CA PRO A 214 2.07 3.40 -1.36
C PRO A 214 0.99 3.42 -0.28
N ILE A 215 -0.20 2.87 -0.56
CA ILE A 215 -1.26 2.73 0.44
C ILE A 215 -0.82 1.78 1.56
N ALA A 216 -0.24 0.62 1.22
CA ALA A 216 0.26 -0.34 2.20
C ALA A 216 1.32 0.29 3.12
N LEU A 217 2.26 1.05 2.54
CA LEU A 217 3.28 1.77 3.30
C LEU A 217 2.67 2.81 4.24
N LEU A 218 1.72 3.63 3.75
CA LEU A 218 1.01 4.60 4.59
C LEU A 218 0.22 3.91 5.72
N LEU A 219 -0.41 2.77 5.46
CA LEU A 219 -1.12 2.00 6.48
C LEU A 219 -0.17 1.47 7.56
N HIS A 220 1.04 1.02 7.21
CA HIS A 220 2.06 0.68 8.21
C HIS A 220 2.47 1.89 9.04
N VAL A 221 2.73 3.04 8.41
CA VAL A 221 3.06 4.29 9.13
C VAL A 221 1.94 4.67 10.10
N TYR A 222 0.68 4.58 9.67
CA TYR A 222 -0.48 4.89 10.52
C TYR A 222 -0.68 3.84 11.63
N ALA A 223 -0.43 2.57 11.36
CA ALA A 223 -0.49 1.50 12.36
C ALA A 223 0.60 1.66 13.43
N ILE A 224 1.84 2.01 13.07
CA ILE A 224 2.93 2.34 14.02
C ILE A 224 2.48 3.45 14.96
N ARG A 225 1.90 4.52 14.41
CA ARG A 225 1.35 5.60 15.23
C ARG A 225 0.25 5.11 16.17
N GLY A 226 -0.67 4.29 15.67
CA GLY A 226 -1.74 3.70 16.47
C GLY A 226 -1.19 2.86 17.63
N LEU A 227 -0.16 2.03 17.37
CA LEU A 227 0.52 1.20 18.37
C LEU A 227 1.19 2.03 19.47
N ILE A 228 1.90 3.10 19.09
CA ILE A 228 2.52 4.03 20.06
C ILE A 228 1.47 4.64 21.00
N LEU A 229 0.28 4.95 20.48
CA LEU A 229 -0.83 5.49 21.28
C LEU A 229 -1.53 4.42 22.12
N PHE A 230 -1.64 3.20 21.59
CA PHE A 230 -2.24 2.06 22.29
C PHE A 230 -1.46 1.73 23.57
N ASN A 231 -0.14 1.65 23.47
CA ASN A 231 0.74 1.36 24.61
C ASN A 231 0.75 2.44 25.70
N LYS A 232 0.31 3.68 25.40
CA LYS A 232 0.18 4.74 26.42
C LYS A 232 -1.09 4.62 27.26
N LYS A 233 -2.07 3.82 26.81
CA LYS A 233 -3.39 3.66 27.46
C LYS A 233 -3.53 2.35 28.23
N SER A 234 -2.63 1.38 27.98
CA SER A 234 -2.53 0.09 28.67
C SER A 234 -1.58 0.15 29.85
#